data_AF-A0A961PB94-F1
#
_entry.id   AF-A0A961PB94-F1
#
_cell.length_a   1.000
_cell.length_b   1.000
_cell.length_c   1.000
_cell.angle_alpha   90.00
_cell.angle_beta   90.00
_cell.angle_gamma   90.00
#
_symmetry.space_group_name_H-M   'P 1'
#
loop_
_entity.id
_entity.type
_entity.pdbx_description
1 polymer ?
#
loop_
_entity_poly.entity_id
_entity_poly.type
_entity_poly.pdbx_seq_one_letter_code
_entity_poly.pdbx_strand_id
1 'polypeptide(L)'
;MKADLYFQFLADVPGHTLRIKRAFAAERALVWDCYTKSELLDRWFAPAPLTTKTQHMDFRPGGYWHYAMVTPDGTEYWGRTDFREIEPIERYTARDAFSDASGAPNTDMPIADWDVSFHDEGDQTLVRTIVTYASAEDL
;
A
#
# COMPACT_ATOMS: atom_id res chain seq x y z
N MET A 1 -21.53 -11.41 -17.94
CA MET A 1 -21.57 -10.00 -17.51
C MET A 1 -20.14 -9.55 -17.28
N LYS A 2 -19.77 -8.31 -17.62
CA LYS A 2 -18.50 -7.76 -17.14
C LYS A 2 -18.66 -7.55 -15.63
N ALA A 3 -17.64 -7.92 -14.85
CA ALA A 3 -17.54 -7.55 -13.45
C ALA A 3 -17.70 -6.02 -13.34
N ASP A 4 -18.64 -5.54 -12.52
CA ASP A 4 -18.75 -4.13 -12.17
C ASP A 4 -17.60 -3.76 -11.22
N LEU A 5 -16.42 -3.55 -11.81
CA LEU A 5 -15.23 -3.13 -11.09
C LEU A 5 -15.33 -1.64 -10.79
N TYR A 6 -15.08 -1.27 -9.55
CA TYR A 6 -15.09 0.11 -9.10
C TYR A 6 -13.85 0.48 -8.30
N PHE A 7 -13.54 1.77 -8.34
CA PHE A 7 -12.54 2.41 -7.51
C PHE A 7 -13.22 3.59 -6.80
N GLN A 8 -13.18 3.58 -5.48
CA GLN A 8 -13.70 4.68 -4.66
C GLN A 8 -12.58 5.20 -3.77
N PHE A 9 -12.47 6.52 -3.72
CA PHE A 9 -11.55 7.24 -2.85
C PHE A 9 -12.37 8.28 -2.07
N LEU A 10 -12.25 8.26 -0.75
CA LEU A 10 -12.91 9.20 0.14
C LEU A 10 -11.88 9.75 1.13
N ALA A 11 -11.73 11.07 1.16
CA ALA A 11 -10.99 11.78 2.18
C ALA A 11 -11.93 12.25 3.29
N ASP A 12 -11.67 11.82 4.52
CA ASP A 12 -12.31 12.30 5.75
C ASP A 12 -11.31 13.19 6.49
N VAL A 13 -11.28 14.47 6.09
CA VAL A 13 -10.32 15.45 6.60
C VAL A 13 -10.44 15.64 8.12
N PRO A 14 -11.64 15.79 8.72
CA PRO A 14 -11.77 15.88 10.19
C PRO A 14 -11.34 14.61 10.92
N GLY A 15 -11.48 13.44 10.30
CA GLY A 15 -11.03 12.17 10.84
C GLY A 15 -9.56 11.83 10.57
N HIS A 16 -8.85 12.65 9.78
CA HIS A 16 -7.48 12.40 9.33
C HIS A 16 -7.32 11.06 8.60
N THR A 17 -8.36 10.62 7.86
CA THR A 17 -8.33 9.33 7.15
C THR A 17 -8.60 9.43 5.66
N LEU A 18 -7.89 8.63 4.88
CA LEU A 18 -8.21 8.32 3.49
C LEU A 18 -8.75 6.89 3.42
N ARG A 19 -9.88 6.71 2.73
CA ARG A 19 -10.53 5.40 2.54
C ARG A 19 -10.57 5.07 1.07
N ILE A 20 -9.90 3.98 0.70
CA ILE A 20 -9.79 3.50 -0.66
C ILE A 20 -10.49 2.15 -0.74
N LYS A 21 -11.35 1.98 -1.75
CA LYS A 21 -11.96 0.70 -2.09
C LYS A 21 -11.68 0.38 -3.54
N ARG A 22 -11.19 -0.83 -3.80
CA ARG A 22 -10.88 -1.28 -5.16
C ARG A 22 -11.37 -2.72 -5.35
N ALA A 23 -12.23 -2.92 -6.35
CA ALA A 23 -12.69 -4.24 -6.75
C ALA A 23 -11.77 -4.84 -7.83
N PHE A 24 -11.51 -6.14 -7.72
CA PHE A 24 -10.70 -6.91 -8.67
C PHE A 24 -11.45 -8.16 -9.11
N ALA A 25 -11.50 -8.41 -10.43
CA ALA A 25 -12.03 -9.65 -11.01
C ALA A 25 -11.01 -10.80 -10.90
N ALA A 26 -10.65 -11.16 -9.68
CA ALA A 26 -9.71 -12.22 -9.36
C ALA A 26 -10.00 -12.79 -7.97
N GLU A 27 -9.53 -14.02 -7.73
CA GLU A 27 -9.61 -14.67 -6.42
C GLU A 27 -8.76 -13.94 -5.38
N ARG A 28 -9.23 -13.92 -4.13
CA ARG A 28 -8.62 -13.19 -3.03
C ARG A 28 -7.16 -13.57 -2.78
N ALA A 29 -6.80 -14.84 -2.95
CA ALA A 29 -5.42 -15.29 -2.81
C ALA A 29 -4.47 -14.65 -3.85
N LEU A 30 -4.93 -14.46 -5.09
CA LEU A 30 -4.13 -13.81 -6.14
C LEU A 30 -3.98 -12.30 -5.87
N VAL A 31 -5.05 -11.67 -5.39
CA VAL A 31 -5.01 -10.25 -5.03
C VAL A 31 -4.12 -10.04 -3.80
N TRP A 32 -4.20 -10.92 -2.80
CA TRP A 32 -3.29 -10.93 -1.65
C TRP A 32 -1.82 -11.03 -2.08
N ASP A 33 -1.49 -11.96 -2.97
CA ASP A 33 -0.13 -12.10 -3.51
C ASP A 33 0.35 -10.80 -4.17
N CYS A 34 -0.50 -10.11 -4.92
CA CYS A 34 -0.16 -8.83 -5.57
C CYS A 34 0.23 -7.72 -4.58
N TYR A 35 -0.17 -7.83 -3.31
CA TYR A 35 0.11 -6.85 -2.26
C TYR A 35 1.21 -7.29 -1.29
N THR A 36 1.63 -8.55 -1.34
CA THR A 36 2.49 -9.16 -0.30
C THR A 36 3.77 -9.78 -0.86
N LYS A 37 3.92 -9.80 -2.19
CA LYS A 37 5.11 -10.26 -2.90
C LYS A 37 5.75 -9.09 -3.65
N SER A 38 7.03 -8.83 -3.40
CA SER A 38 7.74 -7.69 -3.98
C SER A 38 7.78 -7.73 -5.50
N GLU A 39 7.96 -8.90 -6.10
CA GLU A 39 8.00 -9.07 -7.55
C GLU A 39 6.66 -8.75 -8.24
N LEU A 40 5.55 -8.79 -7.49
CA LEU A 40 4.23 -8.40 -7.99
C LEU A 40 3.93 -6.93 -7.68
N LEU A 41 4.27 -6.45 -6.48
CA LEU A 41 4.16 -5.03 -6.11
C LEU A 41 4.94 -4.13 -7.08
N ASP A 42 6.14 -4.56 -7.48
CA ASP A 42 7.02 -3.81 -8.38
C ASP A 42 6.35 -3.49 -9.74
N ARG A 43 5.31 -4.25 -10.11
CA ARG A 43 4.59 -4.11 -11.38
C ARG A 43 3.48 -3.06 -11.37
N TRP A 44 3.00 -2.63 -10.20
CA TRP A 44 1.80 -1.78 -10.15
C TRP A 44 1.78 -0.72 -9.05
N PHE A 45 2.62 -0.83 -8.01
CA PHE A 45 2.48 0.01 -6.83
C PHE A 45 2.73 1.50 -7.12
N ALA A 46 3.82 1.84 -7.82
CA ALA A 46 4.08 3.20 -8.25
C ALA A 46 3.09 3.62 -9.36
N PRO A 47 2.50 4.81 -9.29
CA PRO A 47 1.63 5.31 -10.35
C PRO A 47 2.46 5.60 -11.60
N ALA A 48 1.93 5.24 -12.77
CA ALA A 48 2.54 5.63 -14.04
C ALA A 48 2.70 7.17 -14.12
N PRO A 49 3.85 7.69 -14.61
CA PRO A 49 4.92 6.97 -15.33
C PRO A 49 6.04 6.41 -14.44
N LEU A 50 5.92 6.45 -13.12
CA LEU A 50 6.95 5.92 -12.21
C LEU A 50 6.88 4.39 -12.17
N THR A 51 8.01 3.77 -11.84
CA THR A 51 8.12 2.33 -11.59
C THR A 51 8.56 2.07 -10.16
N THR A 52 8.09 0.98 -9.55
CA THR A 52 8.58 0.57 -8.23
C THR A 52 9.81 -0.31 -8.37
N LYS A 53 10.78 -0.10 -7.50
CA LYS A 53 11.98 -0.92 -7.34
C LYS A 53 12.09 -1.32 -5.88
N THR A 54 11.90 -2.60 -5.58
CA THR A 54 12.11 -3.12 -4.23
C THR A 54 13.59 -3.29 -3.93
N GLN A 55 14.06 -2.72 -2.81
CA GLN A 55 15.41 -2.93 -2.27
C GLN A 55 15.43 -4.09 -1.27
N HIS A 56 14.40 -4.18 -0.42
CA HIS A 56 14.24 -5.25 0.56
C HIS A 56 12.77 -5.45 0.88
N MET A 57 12.33 -6.70 1.06
CA MET A 57 11.02 -7.01 1.62
C MET A 57 11.09 -8.25 2.51
N ASP A 58 10.62 -8.12 3.75
CA ASP A 58 10.40 -9.21 4.70
C ASP A 58 8.96 -9.12 5.20
N PHE A 59 8.04 -9.81 4.52
CA PHE A 59 6.60 -9.73 4.82
C PHE A 59 6.21 -10.64 5.99
N ARG A 60 6.48 -10.16 7.21
CA ARG A 60 6.07 -10.77 8.48
C ARG A 60 5.83 -9.68 9.53
N PRO A 61 5.13 -9.96 10.64
CA PRO A 61 5.05 -9.02 11.76
C PRO A 61 6.45 -8.57 12.23
N GLY A 62 6.69 -7.27 12.26
CA GLY A 62 7.99 -6.67 12.58
C GLY A 62 9.01 -6.64 11.43
N GLY A 63 8.68 -7.21 10.27
CA GLY A 63 9.44 -7.03 9.03
C GLY A 63 9.08 -5.74 8.30
N TYR A 64 9.75 -5.45 7.20
CA TYR A 64 9.53 -4.21 6.46
C TYR A 64 9.73 -4.38 4.96
N TRP A 65 9.16 -3.45 4.20
CA TRP A 65 9.39 -3.25 2.78
C TRP A 65 10.08 -1.91 2.56
N HIS A 66 11.25 -1.92 1.94
CA HIS A 66 12.00 -0.74 1.54
C HIS A 66 12.10 -0.71 0.03
N TYR A 67 11.63 0.39 -0.55
CA TYR A 67 11.45 0.51 -1.99
C TYR A 67 11.74 1.94 -2.46
N ALA A 68 12.01 2.05 -3.75
CA ALA A 68 12.07 3.32 -4.46
C ALA A 68 10.96 3.39 -5.51
N MET A 69 10.32 4.55 -5.62
CA MET A 69 9.59 4.93 -6.83
C MET A 69 10.55 5.67 -7.75
N VAL A 70 10.79 5.11 -8.92
CA VAL A 70 11.77 5.59 -9.89
C VAL A 70 11.05 6.29 -11.03
N THR A 71 11.42 7.54 -11.29
CA THR A 71 10.91 8.32 -12.42
C THR A 71 11.59 7.93 -13.73
N PRO A 72 11.04 8.33 -14.90
CA PRO A 72 11.66 8.04 -16.19
C PRO A 72 13.07 8.60 -16.39
N ASP A 73 13.45 9.66 -15.66
CA ASP A 73 14.80 10.24 -15.71
C ASP A 73 15.81 9.58 -14.76
N GLY A 74 15.34 8.61 -13.97
CA GLY A 74 16.16 7.86 -13.00
C GLY A 74 16.16 8.43 -11.58
N THR A 75 15.43 9.52 -11.31
CA THR A 75 15.29 10.04 -9.94
C THR A 75 14.51 9.04 -9.08
N GLU A 76 15.06 8.69 -7.91
CA GLU A 76 14.50 7.73 -6.96
C GLU A 76 13.90 8.45 -5.74
N TYR A 77 12.64 8.17 -5.44
CA TYR A 77 11.96 8.59 -4.21
C TYR A 77 11.77 7.37 -3.30
N TRP A 78 12.35 7.43 -2.11
CA TRP A 78 12.46 6.27 -1.24
C TRP A 78 11.35 6.24 -0.18
N GLY A 79 10.81 5.05 0.05
CA GLY A 79 9.76 4.76 1.02
C GLY A 79 10.07 3.50 1.82
N ARG A 80 9.58 3.47 3.06
CA ARG A 80 9.68 2.32 3.95
C ARG A 80 8.32 2.05 4.58
N THR A 81 7.86 0.82 4.46
CA THR A 81 6.63 0.31 5.06
C THR A 81 6.97 -0.77 6.08
N ASP A 82 6.79 -0.49 7.37
CA ASP A 82 7.01 -1.44 8.46
C ASP A 82 5.71 -2.21 8.79
N PHE A 83 5.73 -3.54 8.63
CA PHE A 83 4.56 -4.40 8.85
C PHE A 83 4.36 -4.69 10.34
N ARG A 84 3.12 -4.54 10.83
CA ARG A 84 2.78 -4.70 12.25
C ARG A 84 1.99 -5.97 12.53
N GLU A 85 0.80 -6.08 11.94
CA GLU A 85 -0.09 -7.23 12.09
C GLU A 85 -0.35 -7.84 10.73
N ILE A 86 -0.40 -9.18 10.65
CA ILE A 86 -0.66 -9.91 9.42
C ILE A 86 -1.58 -11.08 9.74
N GLU A 87 -2.73 -11.09 9.09
CA GLU A 87 -3.70 -12.17 9.05
C GLU A 87 -3.74 -12.66 7.60
N PRO A 88 -3.06 -13.79 7.28
CA PRO A 88 -2.85 -14.21 5.90
C PRO A 88 -4.14 -14.27 5.08
N ILE A 89 -4.14 -13.67 3.88
CA ILE A 89 -5.26 -13.62 2.93
C ILE A 89 -6.43 -12.73 3.39
N GLU A 90 -6.41 -12.20 4.62
CA GLU A 90 -7.50 -11.41 5.18
C GLU A 90 -7.13 -9.94 5.36
N ARG A 91 -6.01 -9.65 6.03
CA ARG A 91 -5.65 -8.28 6.41
C ARG A 91 -4.17 -8.15 6.77
N TYR A 92 -3.62 -6.96 6.58
CA TYR A 92 -2.40 -6.55 7.26
C TYR A 92 -2.48 -5.09 7.67
N THR A 93 -1.72 -4.73 8.71
CA THR A 93 -1.49 -3.34 9.09
C THR A 93 -0.02 -3.01 8.96
N ALA A 94 0.25 -1.77 8.59
CA ALA A 94 1.61 -1.28 8.43
C ALA A 94 1.73 0.19 8.84
N ARG A 95 2.97 0.65 8.92
CA ARG A 95 3.33 2.05 9.04
C ARG A 95 4.18 2.42 7.85
N ASP A 96 3.72 3.37 7.06
CA ASP A 96 4.40 3.85 5.87
C ASP A 96 5.03 5.23 6.13
N ALA A 97 6.28 5.37 5.74
CA ALA A 97 7.06 6.59 5.92
C ALA A 97 7.95 6.84 4.70
N PHE A 98 8.16 8.12 4.40
CA PHE A 98 9.24 8.53 3.51
C PHE A 98 10.58 8.15 4.14
N SER A 99 11.55 7.75 3.32
CA SER A 99 12.88 7.37 3.77
C SER A 99 13.96 7.87 2.80
N ASP A 100 15.21 7.63 3.14
CA ASP A 100 16.32 7.74 2.20
C ASP A 100 16.73 6.37 1.62
N ALA A 101 17.76 6.37 0.76
CA ALA A 101 18.31 5.17 0.14
C ALA A 101 18.94 4.17 1.14
N SER A 102 19.24 4.59 2.37
CA SER A 102 19.73 3.72 3.43
C SER A 102 18.60 3.06 4.23
N GLY A 103 17.34 3.50 4.02
CA GLY A 103 16.16 3.06 4.75
C GLY A 103 15.95 3.79 6.08
N ALA A 104 16.65 4.91 6.30
CA ALA A 104 16.40 5.79 7.43
C ALA A 104 15.13 6.61 7.15
N PRO A 105 14.15 6.63 8.07
CA PRO A 105 12.91 7.39 7.87
C PRO A 105 13.18 8.89 7.90
N ASN A 106 12.51 9.63 7.01
CA ASN A 106 12.49 11.09 7.02
C ASN A 106 11.51 11.58 8.08
N THR A 107 12.03 12.14 9.17
CA THR A 107 11.23 12.60 10.32
C THR A 107 10.50 13.92 10.08
N ASP A 108 10.83 14.64 9.00
CA ASP A 108 10.18 15.90 8.65
C ASP A 108 8.92 15.68 7.79
N MET A 109 8.67 14.44 7.37
CA MET A 109 7.52 14.06 6.57
C MET A 109 6.50 13.28 7.41
N PRO A 110 5.20 13.35 7.08
CA PRO A 110 4.18 12.59 7.76
C PRO A 110 4.41 11.07 7.66
N ILE A 111 3.95 10.38 8.69
CA ILE A 111 3.89 8.93 8.74
C ILE A 111 2.42 8.53 8.64
N ALA A 112 2.15 7.52 7.82
CA ALA A 112 0.81 7.00 7.59
C ALA A 112 0.64 5.62 8.24
N ASP A 113 -0.42 5.43 9.02
CA ASP A 113 -0.83 4.12 9.51
C ASP A 113 -1.79 3.49 8.48
N TRP A 114 -1.42 2.33 7.94
CA TRP A 114 -2.20 1.62 6.93
C TRP A 114 -2.93 0.41 7.53
N ASP A 115 -4.19 0.26 7.17
CA ASP A 115 -5.01 -0.93 7.40
C ASP A 115 -5.53 -1.41 6.04
N VAL A 116 -5.05 -2.56 5.57
CA VAL A 116 -5.38 -3.13 4.27
C VAL A 116 -6.07 -4.47 4.47
N SER A 117 -7.31 -4.59 4.00
CA SER A 117 -8.11 -5.81 4.16
C SER A 117 -8.73 -6.27 2.84
N PHE A 118 -8.89 -7.58 2.70
CA PHE A 118 -9.30 -8.27 1.48
C PHE A 118 -10.58 -9.06 1.77
N HIS A 119 -11.62 -8.81 0.97
CA HIS A 119 -12.95 -9.39 1.19
C HIS A 119 -13.45 -10.01 -0.11
N ASP A 120 -14.04 -11.19 -0.02
CA ASP A 120 -14.76 -11.79 -1.15
C ASP A 120 -16.08 -11.02 -1.37
N GLU A 121 -16.34 -10.59 -2.60
CA GLU A 121 -17.57 -9.89 -3.02
C GLU A 121 -18.12 -10.57 -4.29
N GLY A 122 -18.89 -11.65 -4.08
CA GLY A 122 -19.31 -12.53 -5.17
C GLY A 122 -18.09 -13.23 -5.81
N ASP A 123 -17.95 -13.11 -7.12
CA ASP A 123 -16.81 -13.67 -7.89
C ASP A 123 -15.61 -12.70 -7.97
N GLN A 124 -15.58 -11.67 -7.11
CA GLN A 124 -14.56 -10.62 -7.09
C GLN A 124 -13.92 -10.50 -5.71
N THR A 125 -12.78 -9.83 -5.66
CA THR A 125 -12.14 -9.44 -4.41
C THR A 125 -12.22 -7.92 -4.24
N LEU A 126 -12.73 -7.48 -3.10
CA LEU A 126 -12.69 -6.09 -2.66
C LEU A 126 -11.50 -5.86 -1.74
N VAL A 127 -10.59 -4.98 -2.13
CA VAL A 127 -9.54 -4.47 -1.25
C VAL A 127 -10.01 -3.15 -0.64
N ARG A 128 -9.96 -3.07 0.69
CA ARG A 128 -10.19 -1.84 1.45
C ARG A 128 -8.89 -1.41 2.10
N THR A 129 -8.48 -0.18 1.80
CA THR A 129 -7.32 0.44 2.45
C THR A 129 -7.80 1.67 3.21
N ILE A 130 -7.52 1.70 4.51
CA ILE A 130 -7.69 2.88 5.35
C ILE A 130 -6.30 3.39 5.68
N VAL A 131 -6.03 4.64 5.32
CA VAL A 131 -4.80 5.36 5.64
C VAL A 131 -5.16 6.40 6.69
N THR A 132 -4.47 6.37 7.83
CA THR A 132 -4.68 7.32 8.93
C THR A 132 -3.42 8.12 9.16
N TYR A 133 -3.55 9.44 9.28
CA TYR A 133 -2.46 10.35 9.62
C TYR A 133 -2.63 10.90 11.04
N ALA A 134 -1.56 11.51 11.56
CA ALA A 134 -1.57 12.10 12.90
C ALA A 134 -2.48 13.35 12.99
N SER A 135 -2.57 14.12 11.90
CA SER A 135 -3.35 15.35 11.83
C SER A 135 -4.01 15.55 10.46
N ALA A 136 -4.90 16.53 10.36
CA ALA A 136 -5.52 16.93 9.10
C ALA A 136 -4.55 17.61 8.12
N GLU A 137 -3.48 18.24 8.63
CA GLU A 137 -2.45 18.91 7.81
C GLU A 137 -1.54 17.90 7.10
N ASP A 138 -1.46 16.69 7.64
CA ASP A 138 -0.66 15.58 7.12
C ASP A 138 -1.36 14.77 6.00
N LEU A 139 -2.63 15.07 5.71
CA LEU A 139 -3.52 14.28 4.84
C LEU A 139 -3.44 14.66 3.36
#